data_AF-A0A7K4DF94-F1
#
_entry.id   AF-A0A7K4DF94-F1
#
_cell.length_a   1.000
_cell.length_b   1.000
_cell.length_c   1.000
_cell.angle_alpha   90.00
_cell.angle_beta   90.00
_cell.angle_gamma   90.00
#
_symmetry.space_group_name_H-M   'P 1'
#
loop_
_entity.id
_entity.type
_entity.pdbx_description
1 polymer ?
#
loop_
_entity_poly.entity_id
_entity_poly.type
_entity_poly.pdbx_seq_one_letter_code
_entity_poly.pdbx_strand_id
1 'polypeptide(L)'
;ATTIGVASHQILDTMWASPVAWYFPLLGPYTPREFTNYFGNAILAEISSFSEWIFLFASIGIALAAGYTFGRDLSRLGRMLIHVAIPLLVGLILASLYAWTTGISESILMVGAGPESYLMLAAIGFFGVVVMVRYRNFLGAG
;
A
#
# COMPACT_ATOMS: atom_id res chain seq x y z
N ALA A 1 5.45 16.56 -21.45
CA ALA A 1 5.02 16.10 -22.80
C ALA A 1 4.83 14.58 -22.84
N THR A 2 5.81 13.79 -22.40
CA THR A 2 5.75 12.31 -22.31
C THR A 2 4.59 11.78 -21.46
N THR A 3 4.30 12.38 -20.31
CA THR A 3 3.20 11.97 -19.43
C THR A 3 1.83 12.16 -20.08
N ILE A 4 1.67 13.20 -20.91
CA ILE A 4 0.44 13.46 -21.65
C ILE A 4 0.26 12.45 -22.79
N GLY A 5 1.35 12.06 -23.45
CA GLY A 5 1.33 11.00 -24.46
C GLY A 5 0.93 9.64 -23.88
N VAL A 6 1.53 9.24 -22.76
CA VAL A 6 1.19 7.98 -22.07
C VAL A 6 -0.26 7.98 -21.60
N ALA A 7 -0.74 9.08 -21.02
CA ALA A 7 -2.14 9.21 -20.61
C ALA A 7 -3.10 9.13 -21.81
N SER A 8 -2.75 9.77 -22.93
CA SER A 8 -3.56 9.73 -24.15
C SER A 8 -3.65 8.31 -24.72
N HIS A 9 -2.55 7.56 -24.70
CA HIS A 9 -2.55 6.15 -25.12
C HIS A 9 -3.46 5.29 -24.24
N GLN A 10 -3.37 5.42 -22.92
CA GLN A 10 -4.23 4.65 -22.00
C GLN A 10 -5.71 4.97 -22.18
N ILE A 11 -6.05 6.25 -22.41
CA ILE A 11 -7.43 6.67 -22.69
C ILE A 11 -7.92 6.09 -24.01
N LEU A 12 -7.11 6.15 -25.07
CA LEU A 12 -7.48 5.58 -26.37
C LEU A 12 -7.65 4.06 -26.28
N ASP A 13 -6.75 3.35 -25.60
CA ASP A 13 -6.83 1.89 -25.43
C ASP A 13 -8.11 1.49 -24.68
N THR A 14 -8.48 2.25 -23.64
CA THR A 14 -9.72 2.01 -22.89
C THR A 14 -10.98 2.37 -23.69
N MET A 15 -10.92 3.36 -24.58
CA MET A 15 -12.00 3.66 -25.52
C MET A 15 -12.20 2.52 -26.52
N TRP A 16 -11.12 1.98 -27.09
CA TRP A 16 -11.18 0.87 -28.03
C TRP A 16 -11.63 -0.45 -27.40
N ALA A 17 -11.34 -0.67 -26.12
CA ALA A 17 -11.77 -1.87 -25.41
C ALA A 17 -13.28 -1.89 -25.10
N SER A 18 -13.92 -0.72 -24.98
CA SER A 18 -15.34 -0.62 -24.61
C SER A 18 -16.05 0.54 -25.34
N PRO A 19 -16.07 0.55 -26.69
CA PRO A 19 -16.52 1.70 -27.47
C PRO A 19 -17.99 2.06 -27.19
N VAL A 20 -18.84 1.07 -26.91
CA VAL A 20 -20.25 1.28 -26.56
C VAL A 20 -20.42 2.12 -25.29
N ALA A 21 -19.52 1.98 -24.30
CA ALA A 21 -19.59 2.75 -23.07
C ALA A 21 -19.20 4.23 -23.26
N TRP A 22 -18.29 4.52 -24.21
CA TRP A 22 -17.77 5.86 -24.46
C TRP A 22 -18.58 6.64 -25.50
N TYR A 23 -19.18 5.94 -26.48
CA TYR A 23 -19.95 6.55 -27.57
C TYR A 23 -21.47 6.32 -27.44
N PHE A 24 -21.95 5.98 -26.24
CA PHE A 24 -23.38 5.85 -25.97
C PHE A 24 -24.12 7.18 -26.27
N PRO A 25 -25.30 7.16 -26.93
CA PRO A 25 -26.08 6.00 -27.38
C PRO A 25 -25.82 5.51 -28.80
N LEU A 26 -24.82 6.06 -29.51
CA LEU A 26 -24.62 5.84 -30.95
C LEU A 26 -24.28 4.38 -31.31
N LEU A 27 -23.66 3.62 -30.39
CA LEU A 27 -23.18 2.25 -30.64
C LEU A 27 -23.99 1.16 -29.91
N GLY A 28 -25.17 1.48 -29.36
CA GLY A 28 -26.06 0.52 -28.71
C GLY A 28 -26.38 0.84 -27.25
N PRO A 29 -27.22 0.03 -26.59
CA PRO A 29 -27.63 0.24 -25.21
C PRO A 29 -26.43 0.10 -24.25
N TYR A 30 -26.30 1.05 -23.32
CA TYR A 30 -25.30 0.98 -22.25
C TYR A 30 -25.62 -0.22 -21.36
N THR A 31 -24.71 -1.19 -21.28
CA THR A 31 -24.75 -2.25 -20.25
C THR A 31 -24.14 -1.71 -18.97
N PRO A 32 -24.93 -1.41 -17.93
CA PRO A 32 -24.37 -0.99 -16.66
C PRO A 32 -23.57 -2.16 -16.10
N ARG A 33 -22.27 -1.99 -15.91
CA ARG A 33 -21.55 -2.86 -14.97
C ARG A 33 -22.10 -2.51 -13.59
N GLU A 34 -22.64 -3.51 -12.89
CA GLU A 34 -23.01 -3.35 -11.48
C GLU A 34 -21.72 -3.17 -10.66
N PHE A 35 -21.35 -1.91 -10.45
CA PHE A 35 -20.31 -1.51 -9.49
C PHE A 35 -20.95 -1.22 -8.13
N THR A 36 -21.92 -2.04 -7.72
CA THR A 36 -22.56 -1.90 -6.41
C THR A 36 -21.49 -2.04 -5.33
N ASN A 37 -21.18 -0.91 -4.70
CA ASN A 37 -20.25 -0.79 -3.58
C ASN A 37 -18.78 -1.14 -3.89
N TYR A 38 -18.29 -0.98 -5.13
CA TYR A 38 -16.88 -1.26 -5.49
C TYR A 38 -15.87 -0.50 -4.61
N PHE A 39 -16.02 0.82 -4.53
CA PHE A 39 -15.15 1.66 -3.70
C PHE A 39 -15.32 1.37 -2.21
N GLY A 40 -16.56 1.10 -1.76
CA GLY A 40 -16.84 0.74 -0.38
C GLY A 40 -16.15 -0.57 0.00
N ASN A 41 -16.30 -1.61 -0.81
CA ASN A 41 -15.68 -2.91 -0.58
C ASN A 41 -14.16 -2.84 -0.69
N ALA A 42 -13.60 -2.03 -1.61
CA ALA A 42 -12.16 -1.80 -1.69
C ALA A 42 -11.63 -1.09 -0.44
N ILE A 43 -12.29 -0.01 0.01
CA ILE A 43 -11.92 0.71 1.24
C ILE A 43 -12.05 -0.20 2.47
N LEU A 44 -13.11 -1.00 2.55
CA LEU A 44 -13.28 -1.97 3.63
C LEU A 44 -12.21 -3.06 3.61
N ALA A 45 -11.81 -3.55 2.44
CA ALA A 45 -10.74 -4.53 2.29
C ALA A 45 -9.39 -3.96 2.73
N GLU A 46 -9.11 -2.72 2.35
CA GLU A 46 -7.87 -2.00 2.69
C GLU A 46 -7.80 -1.67 4.18
N ILE A 47 -8.86 -1.08 4.76
CA ILE A 47 -8.97 -0.84 6.23
C ILE A 47 -8.89 -2.14 7.03
N SER A 48 -9.34 -3.27 6.46
CA SER A 48 -9.23 -4.59 7.11
C SER A 48 -7.85 -5.24 6.94
N SER A 49 -7.00 -4.69 6.07
CA SER A 49 -5.67 -5.21 5.76
C SER A 49 -4.71 -4.96 6.91
N PHE A 50 -4.27 -6.03 7.56
CA PHE A 50 -3.37 -5.93 8.71
C PHE A 50 -2.03 -5.25 8.35
N SER A 51 -1.58 -5.37 7.09
CA SER A 51 -0.34 -4.74 6.65
C SER A 51 -0.42 -3.22 6.63
N GLU A 52 -1.57 -2.65 6.27
CA GLU A 52 -1.74 -1.19 6.18
C GLU A 52 -1.52 -0.52 7.53
N TRP A 53 -2.08 -1.10 8.59
CA TRP A 53 -1.91 -0.60 9.94
C TRP A 53 -0.44 -0.63 10.37
N ILE A 54 0.29 -1.70 10.05
CA ILE A 54 1.73 -1.79 10.33
C ILE A 54 2.50 -0.68 9.61
N PHE A 55 2.22 -0.45 8.32
CA PHE A 55 2.87 0.61 7.55
C PHE A 55 2.50 2.01 8.04
N LEU A 56 1.26 2.21 8.49
CA LEU A 56 0.80 3.47 9.08
C LEU A 56 1.56 3.78 10.37
N PHE A 57 1.63 2.84 11.32
CA PHE A 57 2.38 3.03 12.56
C PHE A 57 3.86 3.28 12.29
N ALA A 58 4.43 2.58 11.30
CA ALA A 58 5.81 2.77 10.89
C ALA A 58 6.04 4.21 10.39
N SER A 59 5.16 4.70 9.51
CA SER A 59 5.25 6.04 8.92
C SER A 59 5.08 7.14 9.97
N ILE A 60 4.14 6.99 10.90
CA ILE A 60 3.95 7.91 12.03
C ILE A 60 5.20 7.95 12.91
N GLY A 61 5.80 6.79 13.20
CA GLY A 61 7.04 6.69 13.97
C GLY A 61 8.18 7.49 13.35
N ILE A 62 8.37 7.38 12.03
CA ILE A 62 9.37 8.15 11.28
C ILE A 62 9.03 9.64 11.32
N ALA A 63 7.79 10.03 11.02
CA ALA A 63 7.38 11.44 10.99
C ALA A 63 7.56 12.14 12.35
N LEU A 64 7.16 11.48 13.44
CA LEU A 64 7.33 12.01 14.80
C LEU A 64 8.80 12.08 15.22
N ALA A 65 9.61 11.12 14.79
CA ALA A 65 11.04 11.12 15.07
C ALA A 65 11.83 12.09 14.16
N ALA A 66 11.25 12.54 13.04
CA ALA A 66 11.82 13.53 12.12
C ALA A 66 11.35 14.96 12.35
N GLY A 67 10.21 15.15 13.00
CA GLY A 67 9.71 16.46 13.38
C GLY A 67 10.58 17.11 14.46
N TYR A 68 11.67 17.76 14.05
CA TYR A 68 12.54 18.58 14.92
C TYR A 68 11.79 19.70 15.66
N THR A 69 10.60 20.08 15.18
CA THR A 69 9.74 21.12 15.77
C THR A 69 8.81 20.60 16.85
N PHE A 70 8.59 19.30 16.94
CA PHE A 70 7.77 18.69 17.99
C PHE A 70 8.68 18.35 19.18
N GLY A 71 8.32 18.84 20.37
CA GLY A 71 9.17 18.76 21.56
C GLY A 71 9.70 17.37 21.91
N ARG A 72 10.66 17.33 22.85
CA ARG A 72 11.43 16.12 23.24
C ARG A 72 10.56 14.89 23.51
N ASP A 73 9.34 15.05 24.02
CA ASP A 73 8.41 13.94 24.31
C ASP A 73 7.85 13.26 23.04
N LEU A 74 7.49 14.01 22.00
CA LEU A 74 7.00 13.40 20.75
C LEU A 74 8.12 12.67 20.00
N SER A 75 9.35 13.19 20.07
CA SER A 75 10.51 12.47 19.52
C SER A 75 10.74 11.13 20.23
N ARG A 76 10.40 11.03 21.53
CA ARG A 76 10.50 9.80 22.32
C ARG A 76 9.43 8.80 21.91
N LEU A 77 8.21 9.26 21.69
CA LEU A 77 7.13 8.45 21.13
C LEU A 77 7.47 7.93 19.74
N GLY A 78 8.01 8.78 18.85
CA GLY A 78 8.49 8.38 17.53
C GLY A 78 9.56 7.29 17.59
N ARG A 79 10.55 7.42 18.48
CA ARG A 79 11.55 6.38 18.72
C ARG A 79 10.95 5.07 19.24
N MET A 80 9.98 5.13 20.15
CA MET A 80 9.28 3.94 20.66
C MET A 80 8.50 3.24 19.53
N LEU A 81 7.78 4.01 18.71
CA LEU A 81 7.05 3.50 17.55
C LEU A 81 7.98 2.83 16.55
N ILE A 82 9.15 3.42 16.25
CA ILE A 82 10.14 2.80 15.37
C ILE A 82 10.63 1.46 15.94
N HIS A 83 10.88 1.37 17.26
CA HIS A 83 11.34 0.12 17.89
C HIS A 83 10.29 -1.00 17.81
N VAL A 84 9.00 -0.66 17.87
CA VAL A 84 7.91 -1.62 17.75
C VAL A 84 7.61 -1.96 16.27
N ALA A 85 7.72 -0.98 15.38
CA ALA A 85 7.44 -1.16 13.96
C ALA A 85 8.44 -2.06 13.25
N ILE A 86 9.73 -2.01 13.62
CA ILE A 86 10.76 -2.87 13.00
C ILE A 86 10.44 -4.37 13.14
N PRO A 87 10.21 -4.95 14.34
CA PRO A 87 9.87 -6.37 14.47
C PRO A 87 8.54 -6.71 13.82
N LEU A 88 7.56 -5.80 13.82
CA LEU A 88 6.28 -5.99 13.12
C LEU A 88 6.49 -6.08 11.60
N LEU A 89 7.32 -5.22 11.02
CA LEU A 89 7.65 -5.28 9.59
C LEU A 89 8.44 -6.55 9.25
N VAL A 90 9.36 -6.99 10.10
CA VAL A 90 10.06 -8.27 9.91
C VAL A 90 9.09 -9.45 9.96
N GLY A 91 8.18 -9.46 10.93
CA GLY A 91 7.11 -10.47 11.02
C GLY A 91 6.21 -10.45 9.79
N LEU A 92 5.85 -9.27 9.30
CA LEU A 92 5.06 -9.08 8.09
C LEU A 92 5.77 -9.69 6.87
N ILE A 93 7.06 -9.39 6.66
CA ILE A 93 7.87 -9.96 5.56
C ILE A 93 7.85 -11.49 5.60
N LEU A 94 8.09 -12.08 6.78
CA LEU A 94 8.10 -13.54 6.94
C LEU A 94 6.72 -14.14 6.66
N ALA A 95 5.67 -13.52 7.18
CA ALA A 95 4.30 -13.96 6.96
C ALA A 95 3.88 -13.86 5.48
N SER A 96 4.32 -12.80 4.78
CA SER A 96 4.10 -12.64 3.33
C SER A 96 4.84 -13.69 2.52
N LEU A 97 6.11 -13.96 2.82
CA LEU A 97 6.88 -15.01 2.15
C LEU A 97 6.25 -16.39 2.39
N TYR A 98 5.79 -16.65 3.62
CA TYR A 98 5.09 -17.89 3.93
C TYR A 98 3.78 -18.02 3.13
N ALA A 99 2.94 -16.98 3.12
CA ALA A 99 1.69 -16.95 2.36
C ALA A 99 1.94 -17.17 0.85
N TRP A 100 3.01 -16.57 0.31
CA TRP A 100 3.43 -16.79 -1.07
C TRP A 100 3.84 -18.26 -1.32
N THR A 101 4.70 -18.84 -0.48
CA THR A 101 5.17 -20.23 -0.66
C THR A 101 4.04 -21.26 -0.54
N THR A 102 3.00 -20.96 0.24
CA THR A 102 1.85 -21.85 0.46
C THR A 102 0.70 -21.59 -0.50
N GLY A 103 0.77 -20.53 -1.30
CA GLY A 103 -0.25 -20.19 -2.30
C GLY A 103 -1.58 -19.75 -1.70
N ILE A 104 -1.59 -19.23 -0.47
CA ILE A 104 -2.82 -18.81 0.21
C ILE A 104 -3.37 -17.54 -0.46
N SER A 105 -4.54 -17.64 -1.09
CA SER A 105 -5.18 -16.51 -1.80
C SER A 105 -6.00 -15.60 -0.89
N GLU A 106 -6.38 -16.08 0.30
CA GLU A 106 -7.22 -15.37 1.28
C GLU A 106 -6.43 -15.22 2.58
N SER A 107 -5.75 -14.09 2.77
CA SER A 107 -4.97 -13.82 3.97
C SER A 107 -5.40 -12.51 4.62
N ILE A 108 -5.42 -12.49 5.95
CA ILE A 108 -5.65 -11.28 6.75
C ILE A 108 -4.55 -10.22 6.55
N LEU A 109 -3.41 -10.62 5.99
CA LEU A 109 -2.30 -9.73 5.67
C LEU A 109 -2.67 -8.72 4.59
N MET A 110 -3.47 -9.13 3.60
CA MET A 110 -3.94 -8.30 2.50
C MET A 110 -5.13 -8.98 1.82
N VAL A 111 -6.32 -8.39 1.94
CA VAL A 111 -7.57 -8.97 1.45
C VAL A 111 -7.59 -8.93 -0.08
N GLY A 112 -7.90 -10.06 -0.73
CA GLY A 112 -7.94 -10.17 -2.19
C GLY A 112 -6.55 -10.19 -2.87
N ALA A 113 -5.50 -10.47 -2.11
CA ALA A 113 -4.12 -10.48 -2.61
C ALA A 113 -3.79 -11.72 -3.45
N GLY A 114 -3.31 -11.49 -4.66
CA GLY A 114 -2.66 -12.52 -5.48
C GLY A 114 -1.24 -12.86 -4.96
N PRO A 115 -0.62 -13.93 -5.48
CA PRO A 115 0.75 -14.32 -5.14
C PRO A 115 1.79 -13.20 -5.31
N GLU A 116 1.63 -12.39 -6.37
CA GLU A 116 2.46 -11.23 -6.66
C GLU A 116 2.37 -10.14 -5.58
N SER A 117 1.19 -9.96 -4.98
CA SER A 117 0.96 -8.96 -3.94
C SER A 117 1.73 -9.29 -2.67
N TYR A 118 1.86 -10.57 -2.31
CA TYR A 118 2.67 -10.98 -1.15
C TYR A 118 4.18 -10.75 -1.36
N LEU A 119 4.68 -10.97 -2.59
CA LEU A 119 6.07 -10.64 -2.91
C LEU A 119 6.33 -9.13 -2.85
N MET A 120 5.40 -8.32 -3.37
CA MET A 120 5.46 -6.87 -3.21
C MET A 120 5.44 -6.45 -1.74
N LEU A 121 4.56 -7.06 -0.93
CA LEU A 121 4.47 -6.76 0.51
C LEU A 121 5.79 -7.05 1.23
N ALA A 122 6.42 -8.19 0.93
CA ALA A 122 7.72 -8.57 1.47
C ALA A 122 8.84 -7.59 1.03
N ALA A 123 8.86 -7.20 -0.25
CA ALA A 123 9.84 -6.25 -0.77
C ALA A 123 9.69 -4.86 -0.12
N ILE A 124 8.46 -4.34 -0.05
CA ILE A 124 8.16 -3.02 0.56
C ILE A 124 8.47 -3.05 2.06
N GLY A 125 8.09 -4.13 2.75
CA GLY A 125 8.43 -4.33 4.16
C GLY A 125 9.94 -4.29 4.40
N PHE A 126 10.72 -4.97 3.55
CA PHE A 126 12.18 -4.96 3.62
C PHE A 126 12.76 -3.56 3.44
N PHE A 127 12.30 -2.81 2.44
CA PHE A 127 12.70 -1.41 2.26
C PHE A 127 12.35 -0.55 3.48
N GLY A 128 11.14 -0.74 4.04
CA GLY A 128 10.70 -0.07 5.25
C GLY A 128 11.65 -0.31 6.44
N VAL A 129 12.05 -1.57 6.66
CA VAL A 129 13.03 -1.91 7.71
C VAL A 129 14.38 -1.23 7.46
N VAL A 130 14.91 -1.28 6.23
CA VAL A 130 16.20 -0.64 5.90
C VAL A 130 16.16 0.86 6.16
N VAL A 131 15.09 1.54 5.72
CA VAL A 131 14.89 2.98 5.96
C VAL A 131 14.81 3.27 7.46
N MET A 132 14.03 2.50 8.21
CA MET A 132 13.87 2.69 9.66
C MET A 132 15.16 2.46 10.44
N VAL A 133 15.94 1.43 10.11
CA VAL A 133 17.22 1.15 10.74
C VAL A 133 18.22 2.28 10.44
N ARG A 134 18.29 2.72 9.17
CA ARG A 134 19.13 3.86 8.78
C ARG A 134 18.74 5.13 9.53
N TYR A 135 17.44 5.39 9.65
CA TYR A 135 16.91 6.56 10.32
C TYR A 135 17.16 6.52 11.83
N ARG A 136 16.98 5.35 12.48
CA ARG A 136 17.33 5.12 13.87
C ARG A 136 18.81 5.39 14.14
N ASN A 137 19.71 4.93 13.27
CA ASN A 137 21.14 5.15 13.42
C ASN A 137 21.50 6.63 13.30
N PHE A 138 20.86 7.37 12.38
CA PHE A 138 21.03 8.81 12.25
C PHE A 138 20.62 9.56 13.53
N LEU A 139 19.49 9.18 14.13
CA LEU A 139 19.01 9.78 15.38
C LEU A 139 19.82 9.38 16.63
N GLY A 140 20.52 8.24 16.61
CA GLY A 140 21.37 7.79 17.70
C GLY A 140 22.79 8.37 17.68
N ALA A 141 23.18 9.00 16.57
CA ALA A 141 24.51 9.58 16.36
C ALA A 141 24.59 11.09 16.67
N GLY A 142 23.47 11.74 17.02
CA GLY A 142 23.39 13.15 17.43
C GLY A 142 23.02 13.31 18.89
#